data_AF-A0A829GLM3-F1
#
_entry.id   AF-A0A829GLM3-F1
#
_cell.length_a   1.000
_cell.length_b   1.000
_cell.length_c   1.000
_cell.angle_alpha   90.00
_cell.angle_beta   90.00
_cell.angle_gamma   90.00
#
_symmetry.space_group_name_H-M   'P 1'
#
loop_
_entity.id
_entity.type
_entity.pdbx_description
1 polymer ?
#
loop_
_entity_poly.entity_id
_entity_poly.type
_entity_poly.pdbx_seq_one_letter_code
_entity_poly.pdbx_strand_id
1 'polypeptide(L)'
;SYYAGAANGPKVHDYLQEMHEQVLSHYNIMTVGETPHTTAQQAQLYTAADRHELDMVFHFDHMHLDYGQYGKFSTNRFKLVDLKEVLARWENTLAQVDGWNSLYWSNHDQPRPVTRFGDEGQYRIRSAKMLGTVLHMLQGTPYIFEGEELGLKNVHFDQLSDYNDLETKNIFKELTQQHHESPEAA
;
A
#
# COMPACT_ATOMS: atom_id res chain seq x y z
N SER A 1 -1.69 -16.94 -5.15
CA SER A 1 -1.94 -15.58 -4.61
C SER A 1 -3.41 -15.51 -4.23
N TYR A 2 -3.74 -14.94 -3.07
CA TYR A 2 -5.12 -14.74 -2.58
C TYR A 2 -6.02 -13.97 -3.55
N TYR A 3 -5.45 -13.26 -4.53
CA TYR A 3 -6.16 -12.42 -5.50
C TYR A 3 -6.25 -13.05 -6.90
N ALA A 4 -5.72 -14.27 -7.09
CA ALA A 4 -5.69 -14.91 -8.40
C ALA A 4 -7.12 -15.13 -8.94
N GLY A 5 -7.43 -14.50 -10.07
CA GLY A 5 -8.74 -14.57 -10.72
C GLY A 5 -9.77 -13.54 -10.24
N ALA A 6 -9.45 -12.73 -9.21
CA ALA A 6 -10.36 -11.71 -8.68
C ALA A 6 -9.88 -10.27 -8.98
N ALA A 7 -8.57 -10.02 -8.97
CA ALA A 7 -8.03 -8.71 -9.33
C ALA A 7 -8.14 -8.44 -10.83
N ASN A 8 -8.50 -7.21 -11.21
CA ASN A 8 -8.58 -6.76 -12.60
C ASN A 8 -9.45 -7.68 -13.48
N GLY A 9 -10.62 -8.08 -12.96
CA GLY A 9 -11.56 -8.94 -13.69
C GLY A 9 -12.02 -8.33 -15.03
N PRO A 10 -12.49 -9.15 -15.98
CA PRO A 10 -12.72 -8.73 -17.37
C PRO A 10 -13.76 -7.62 -17.56
N LYS A 11 -14.60 -7.35 -16.55
CA LYS A 11 -15.65 -6.32 -16.56
C LYS A 11 -15.40 -5.18 -15.57
N VAL A 12 -14.24 -5.13 -14.92
CA VAL A 12 -13.98 -4.12 -13.87
C VAL A 12 -14.13 -2.70 -14.42
N HIS A 13 -13.60 -2.45 -15.61
CA HIS A 13 -13.67 -1.13 -16.26
C HIS A 13 -15.10 -0.79 -16.72
N ASP A 14 -15.85 -1.76 -17.25
CA ASP A 14 -17.27 -1.55 -17.59
C ASP A 14 -18.07 -1.08 -16.36
N TYR A 15 -17.84 -1.71 -15.20
CA TYR A 15 -18.54 -1.36 -13.96
C TYR A 15 -18.10 -0.01 -13.39
N LEU A 16 -16.82 0.35 -13.53
CA LEU A 16 -16.34 1.66 -13.06
C LEU A 16 -16.85 2.80 -13.95
N GLN A 17 -16.89 2.60 -15.27
CA GLN A 17 -17.49 3.57 -16.20
C GLN A 17 -18.99 3.72 -15.96
N GLU A 18 -19.70 2.60 -15.72
CA GLU A 18 -21.12 2.64 -15.32
C GLU A 18 -21.29 3.43 -14.01
N MET A 19 -20.48 3.15 -12.99
CA MET A 19 -20.53 3.87 -11.72
C MET A 19 -20.24 5.38 -11.89
N HIS A 20 -19.29 5.72 -12.77
CA HIS A 20 -18.97 7.09 -13.08
C HIS A 20 -20.15 7.82 -13.75
N GLU A 21 -20.72 7.21 -14.78
CA GLU A 21 -21.87 7.76 -15.51
C GLU A 21 -23.09 7.91 -14.61
N GLN A 22 -23.42 6.88 -13.82
CA GLN A 22 -24.66 6.84 -13.05
C GLN A 22 -24.58 7.63 -11.73
N VAL A 23 -23.39 7.83 -11.17
CA VAL A 23 -23.24 8.42 -9.83
C VAL A 23 -22.14 9.48 -9.78
N LEU A 24 -20.90 9.13 -10.07
CA LEU A 24 -19.74 9.95 -9.67
C LEU A 24 -19.72 11.30 -10.42
N SER A 25 -20.07 11.28 -11.71
CA SER A 25 -20.08 12.46 -12.58
C SER A 25 -21.12 13.53 -12.20
N HIS A 26 -22.10 13.19 -11.35
CA HIS A 26 -23.15 14.11 -10.91
C HIS A 26 -22.70 15.09 -9.81
N TYR A 27 -21.48 14.91 -9.28
CA TYR A 27 -20.97 15.69 -8.16
C TYR A 27 -19.54 16.17 -8.43
N ASN A 28 -19.18 17.30 -7.81
CA ASN A 28 -17.79 17.75 -7.77
C ASN A 28 -17.06 17.02 -6.63
N ILE A 29 -16.62 15.79 -6.91
CA ILE A 29 -15.99 14.88 -5.95
C ILE A 29 -14.64 14.40 -6.48
N MET A 30 -13.89 13.73 -5.61
CA MET A 30 -12.67 13.03 -5.96
C MET A 30 -12.80 11.58 -5.49
N THR A 31 -12.28 10.67 -6.31
CA THR A 31 -12.41 9.22 -6.18
C THR A 31 -11.04 8.56 -6.14
N VAL A 32 -10.89 7.59 -5.23
CA VAL A 32 -9.68 6.79 -5.12
C VAL A 32 -10.07 5.34 -4.94
N GLY A 33 -9.54 4.46 -5.79
CA GLY A 33 -9.76 3.02 -5.70
C GLY A 33 -8.63 2.33 -4.95
N GLU A 34 -8.93 1.42 -4.02
CA GLU A 34 -7.93 0.52 -3.45
C GLU A 34 -7.79 -0.71 -4.36
N THR A 35 -6.65 -0.84 -5.06
CA THR A 35 -6.50 -1.82 -6.14
C THR A 35 -5.28 -2.73 -5.92
N PRO A 36 -5.33 -3.69 -4.97
CA PRO A 36 -4.25 -4.66 -4.80
C PRO A 36 -4.03 -5.48 -6.08
N HIS A 37 -2.78 -5.84 -6.35
CA HIS A 37 -2.37 -6.59 -7.57
C HIS A 37 -2.69 -5.89 -8.89
N THR A 38 -2.68 -4.55 -8.90
CA THR A 38 -2.79 -3.73 -10.11
C THR A 38 -1.44 -3.14 -10.44
N THR A 39 -0.92 -3.43 -11.64
CA THR A 39 0.35 -2.87 -12.11
C THR A 39 0.17 -1.41 -12.54
N ALA A 40 1.27 -0.67 -12.64
CA ALA A 40 1.24 0.70 -13.16
C ALA A 40 0.60 0.79 -14.56
N GLN A 41 0.84 -0.20 -15.43
CA GLN A 41 0.22 -0.26 -16.77
C GLN A 41 -1.28 -0.50 -16.70
N GLN A 42 -1.75 -1.35 -15.79
CA GLN A 42 -3.19 -1.55 -15.59
C GLN A 42 -3.85 -0.31 -14.98
N ALA A 43 -3.18 0.37 -14.04
CA ALA A 43 -3.66 1.59 -13.42
C ALA A 43 -3.94 2.72 -14.42
N GLN A 44 -3.25 2.77 -15.56
CA GLN A 44 -3.57 3.70 -16.64
C GLN A 44 -5.03 3.60 -17.10
N LEU A 45 -5.60 2.39 -17.11
CA LEU A 45 -7.00 2.21 -17.47
C LEU A 45 -7.96 2.74 -16.40
N TYR A 46 -7.57 2.70 -15.12
CA TYR A 46 -8.39 3.23 -14.05
C TYR A 46 -8.35 4.75 -13.97
N THR A 47 -7.20 5.37 -14.30
CA THR A 47 -6.92 6.77 -13.90
C THR A 47 -6.60 7.72 -15.04
N ALA A 48 -6.55 7.26 -16.29
CA ALA A 48 -6.31 8.18 -17.41
C ALA A 48 -7.44 9.22 -17.49
N ALA A 49 -7.07 10.48 -17.69
CA ALA A 49 -7.98 11.62 -17.58
C ALA A 49 -9.18 11.56 -18.54
N ASP A 50 -9.04 10.87 -19.67
CA ASP A 50 -10.07 10.72 -20.71
C ASP A 50 -10.94 9.46 -20.56
N ARG A 51 -10.67 8.60 -19.58
CA ARG A 51 -11.36 7.32 -19.41
C ARG A 51 -12.59 7.36 -18.53
N HIS A 52 -12.75 8.43 -17.74
CA HIS A 52 -13.93 8.64 -16.88
C HIS A 52 -14.24 7.43 -15.98
N GLU A 53 -13.21 6.93 -15.28
CA GLU A 53 -13.33 5.86 -14.29
C GLU A 53 -13.08 6.45 -12.89
N LEU A 54 -11.84 6.37 -12.38
CA LEU A 54 -11.42 6.91 -11.08
C LEU A 54 -10.37 8.01 -11.25
N ASP A 55 -10.23 8.90 -10.26
CA ASP A 55 -9.21 9.95 -10.32
C ASP A 55 -7.81 9.42 -9.98
N MET A 56 -7.73 8.45 -9.06
CA MET A 56 -6.48 7.79 -8.69
C MET A 56 -6.70 6.39 -8.09
N VAL A 57 -5.63 5.64 -7.89
CA VAL A 57 -5.67 4.34 -7.22
C VAL A 57 -4.58 4.21 -6.16
N PHE A 58 -4.88 3.52 -5.07
CA PHE A 58 -3.87 2.97 -4.15
C PHE A 58 -3.34 1.66 -4.72
N HIS A 59 -2.05 1.68 -5.02
CA HIS A 59 -1.29 0.51 -5.43
C HIS A 59 -0.47 -0.04 -4.27
N PHE A 60 -0.11 -1.32 -4.36
CA PHE A 60 0.58 -2.04 -3.27
C PHE A 60 1.98 -2.51 -3.64
N ASP A 61 2.47 -2.20 -4.85
CA ASP A 61 3.79 -2.64 -5.32
C ASP A 61 4.91 -2.31 -4.33
N HIS A 62 4.90 -1.09 -3.77
CA HIS A 62 5.91 -0.66 -2.79
C HIS A 62 5.68 -1.27 -1.40
N MET A 63 4.44 -1.69 -1.10
CA MET A 63 4.07 -2.44 0.10
C MET A 63 4.42 -3.94 0.00
N HIS A 64 4.85 -4.43 -1.15
CA HIS A 64 5.19 -5.85 -1.35
C HIS A 64 6.70 -6.12 -1.39
N LEU A 65 7.53 -5.08 -1.26
CA LEU A 65 8.99 -5.15 -1.46
C LEU A 65 9.75 -5.98 -0.42
N ASP A 66 9.17 -6.16 0.76
CA ASP A 66 9.71 -6.94 1.88
C ASP A 66 8.92 -8.24 2.10
N TYR A 67 8.10 -8.66 1.13
CA TYR A 67 7.46 -9.97 1.21
C TYR A 67 8.50 -11.07 1.03
N GLY A 68 8.26 -12.21 1.65
CA GLY A 68 9.14 -13.37 1.62
C GLY A 68 8.37 -14.68 1.59
N GLN A 69 8.93 -15.71 2.21
CA GLN A 69 8.33 -17.05 2.25
C GLN A 69 6.90 -17.06 2.81
N TYR A 70 6.60 -16.18 3.76
CA TYR A 70 5.30 -16.04 4.42
C TYR A 70 4.50 -14.83 3.90
N GLY A 71 4.83 -14.34 2.71
CA GLY A 71 4.22 -13.13 2.15
C GLY A 71 4.45 -11.93 3.06
N LYS A 72 3.37 -11.21 3.41
CA LYS A 72 3.41 -9.99 4.24
C LYS A 72 3.85 -10.19 5.68
N PHE A 73 3.83 -11.43 6.16
CA PHE A 73 4.28 -11.79 7.51
C PHE A 73 5.76 -12.21 7.54
N SER A 74 6.48 -12.01 6.44
CA SER A 74 7.92 -12.24 6.40
C SER A 74 8.67 -11.08 7.05
N THR A 75 9.85 -11.36 7.61
CA THR A 75 10.68 -10.36 8.29
C THR A 75 11.76 -9.74 7.39
N ASN A 76 11.65 -9.94 6.08
CA ASN A 76 12.65 -9.44 5.14
C ASN A 76 12.77 -7.91 5.23
N ARG A 77 13.92 -7.40 4.78
CA ARG A 77 14.10 -5.96 4.56
C ARG A 77 14.09 -5.68 3.08
N PHE A 78 13.31 -4.67 2.69
CA PHE A 78 13.29 -4.18 1.32
C PHE A 78 14.68 -3.67 0.90
N LYS A 79 14.96 -3.72 -0.40
CA LYS A 79 16.12 -3.05 -0.97
C LYS A 79 15.72 -1.64 -1.39
N LEU A 80 16.53 -0.65 -1.03
CA LEU A 80 16.27 0.75 -1.40
C LEU A 80 16.18 0.97 -2.90
N VAL A 81 16.94 0.20 -3.71
CA VAL A 81 16.90 0.30 -5.17
C VAL A 81 15.52 -0.13 -5.68
N ASP A 82 14.99 -1.26 -5.21
CA ASP A 82 13.67 -1.76 -5.60
C ASP A 82 12.56 -0.75 -5.25
N LEU A 83 12.66 -0.08 -4.08
CA LEU A 83 11.73 1.00 -3.72
C LEU A 83 11.78 2.15 -4.71
N LYS A 84 12.97 2.64 -5.04
CA LYS A 84 13.15 3.73 -6.02
C LYS A 84 12.60 3.35 -7.40
N GLU A 85 12.85 2.12 -7.83
CA GLU A 85 12.37 1.62 -9.12
C GLU A 85 10.84 1.55 -9.18
N VAL A 86 10.18 1.11 -8.10
CA VAL A 86 8.72 1.09 -8.03
C VAL A 86 8.15 2.51 -8.07
N LEU A 87 8.63 3.41 -7.22
CA LEU A 87 8.13 4.79 -7.19
C LEU A 87 8.32 5.48 -8.56
N ALA A 88 9.52 5.35 -9.14
CA ALA A 88 9.80 5.93 -10.46
C ALA A 88 8.96 5.30 -11.57
N ARG A 89 8.67 3.99 -11.51
CA ARG A 89 7.81 3.33 -12.50
C ARG A 89 6.40 3.89 -12.48
N TRP A 90 5.82 4.10 -11.29
CA TRP A 90 4.47 4.63 -11.13
C TRP A 90 4.38 6.09 -11.61
N GLU A 91 5.29 6.97 -11.18
CA GLU A 91 5.40 8.35 -11.65
C GLU A 91 5.48 8.42 -13.19
N ASN A 92 6.43 7.70 -13.79
CA ASN A 92 6.67 7.76 -15.23
C ASN A 92 5.55 7.10 -16.06
N THR A 93 4.85 6.10 -15.52
CA THR A 93 3.81 5.37 -16.29
C THR A 93 2.50 6.14 -16.29
N LEU A 94 2.06 6.68 -15.15
CA LEU A 94 0.81 7.44 -15.10
C LEU A 94 0.92 8.79 -15.82
N ALA A 95 2.10 9.42 -15.78
CA ALA A 95 2.35 10.66 -16.54
C ALA A 95 2.16 10.52 -18.06
N GLN A 96 2.26 9.31 -18.63
CA GLN A 96 2.05 9.07 -20.06
C GLN A 96 0.59 9.22 -20.51
N VAL A 97 -0.36 9.14 -19.58
CA VAL A 97 -1.81 9.16 -19.85
C VAL A 97 -2.52 10.25 -19.06
N ASP A 98 -1.76 11.25 -18.58
CA ASP A 98 -2.26 12.30 -17.68
C ASP A 98 -3.01 11.72 -16.46
N GLY A 99 -2.54 10.57 -15.96
CA GLY A 99 -3.08 9.93 -14.77
C GLY A 99 -2.49 10.52 -13.49
N TRP A 100 -3.17 10.31 -12.36
CA TRP A 100 -2.79 10.89 -11.08
C TRP A 100 -2.43 9.83 -10.02
N ASN A 101 -1.28 9.97 -9.37
CA ASN A 101 -0.87 9.06 -8.30
C ASN A 101 -1.56 9.40 -6.97
N SER A 102 -1.89 8.36 -6.20
CA SER A 102 -2.04 8.48 -4.76
C SER A 102 -0.70 8.15 -4.10
N LEU A 103 -0.26 8.98 -3.13
CA LEU A 103 1.04 8.86 -2.49
C LEU A 103 0.82 8.58 -1.01
N TYR A 104 1.19 7.39 -0.53
CA TYR A 104 1.08 7.03 0.88
C TYR A 104 2.27 6.19 1.33
N TRP A 105 2.55 6.21 2.62
CA TRP A 105 3.48 5.25 3.24
C TRP A 105 2.80 4.23 4.15
N SER A 106 1.65 4.59 4.72
CA SER A 106 0.92 3.74 5.64
C SER A 106 -0.58 4.02 5.62
N ASN A 107 -1.33 3.08 6.16
CA ASN A 107 -2.76 3.16 6.42
C ASN A 107 -3.07 2.19 7.59
N HIS A 108 -4.34 1.88 7.82
CA HIS A 108 -4.76 1.00 8.91
C HIS A 108 -4.31 -0.47 8.75
N ASP A 109 -3.96 -0.91 7.55
CA ASP A 109 -3.51 -2.28 7.25
C ASP A 109 -1.98 -2.40 7.13
N GLN A 110 -1.24 -1.28 7.21
CA GLN A 110 0.20 -1.25 6.99
C GLN A 110 0.98 -0.93 8.27
N PRO A 111 2.21 -1.47 8.42
CA PRO A 111 3.09 -1.10 9.51
C PRO A 111 3.45 0.39 9.49
N ARG A 112 3.92 0.92 10.62
CA ARG A 112 4.39 2.30 10.69
C ARG A 112 5.64 2.49 9.82
N PRO A 113 5.69 3.57 9.01
CA PRO A 113 6.69 3.68 7.96
C PRO A 113 8.09 3.97 8.50
N VAL A 114 8.20 4.63 9.66
CA VAL A 114 9.50 4.86 10.31
C VAL A 114 10.16 3.56 10.76
N THR A 115 9.37 2.57 11.18
CA THR A 115 9.85 1.22 11.54
C THR A 115 10.19 0.41 10.30
N ARG A 116 9.37 0.54 9.24
CA ARG A 116 9.48 -0.29 8.04
C ARG A 116 10.54 0.19 7.05
N PHE A 117 10.50 1.46 6.69
CA PHE A 117 11.34 2.08 5.65
C PHE A 117 12.43 2.99 6.20
N GLY A 118 12.34 3.33 7.49
CA GLY A 118 13.26 4.23 8.16
C GLY A 118 14.15 3.53 9.18
N ASP A 119 14.47 4.27 10.22
CA ASP A 119 15.11 3.80 11.44
C ASP A 119 14.25 4.27 12.60
N GLU A 120 13.80 3.36 13.46
CA GLU A 120 12.92 3.67 14.57
C GLU A 120 13.66 3.91 15.90
N GLY A 121 14.99 3.76 15.88
CA GLY A 121 15.88 3.92 17.01
C GLY A 121 16.47 5.33 17.07
N GLN A 122 17.80 5.41 16.99
CA GLN A 122 18.56 6.65 17.13
C GLN A 122 18.15 7.72 16.10
N TYR A 123 17.76 7.32 14.89
CA TYR A 123 17.50 8.24 13.79
C TYR A 123 16.02 8.47 13.52
N ARG A 124 15.10 8.03 14.40
CA ARG A 124 13.63 8.14 14.23
C ARG A 124 13.14 9.46 13.67
N ILE A 125 13.56 10.59 14.26
CA ILE A 125 13.10 11.90 13.81
C ILE A 125 13.65 12.23 12.41
N ARG A 126 14.91 11.87 12.15
CA ARG A 126 15.58 12.16 10.87
C ARG A 126 15.01 11.28 9.75
N SER A 127 14.79 10.00 10.03
CA SER A 127 14.23 9.04 9.08
C SER A 127 12.76 9.36 8.78
N ALA A 128 11.94 9.69 9.78
CA ALA A 128 10.55 10.11 9.56
C ALA A 128 10.45 11.36 8.67
N LYS A 129 11.28 12.39 8.94
CA LYS A 129 11.33 13.60 8.09
C LYS A 129 11.81 13.29 6.67
N MET A 130 12.78 12.39 6.52
CA MET A 130 13.26 11.95 5.21
C MET A 130 12.14 11.25 4.42
N LEU A 131 11.41 10.32 5.04
CA LEU A 131 10.26 9.65 4.41
C LEU A 131 9.17 10.65 4.02
N GLY A 132 8.84 11.59 4.90
CA GLY A 132 7.89 12.66 4.59
C GLY A 132 8.35 13.51 3.40
N THR A 133 9.65 13.86 3.34
CA THR A 133 10.23 14.62 2.23
C THR A 133 10.14 13.86 0.91
N VAL A 134 10.47 12.56 0.90
CA VAL A 134 10.38 11.72 -0.30
C VAL A 134 8.93 11.71 -0.81
N LEU A 135 7.96 11.41 0.06
CA LEU A 135 6.56 11.28 -0.35
C LEU A 135 5.98 12.58 -0.90
N HIS A 136 6.17 13.69 -0.18
CA HIS A 136 5.50 14.95 -0.48
C HIS A 136 6.13 15.70 -1.67
N MET A 137 7.28 15.24 -2.17
CA MET A 137 7.95 15.82 -3.34
C MET A 137 7.73 15.02 -4.63
N LEU A 138 6.92 13.95 -4.59
CA LEU A 138 6.46 13.21 -5.77
C LEU A 138 5.20 13.86 -6.37
N GLN A 139 4.87 13.52 -7.62
CA GLN A 139 3.68 14.03 -8.30
C GLN A 139 2.44 13.20 -7.97
N GLY A 140 1.57 13.74 -7.12
CA GLY A 140 0.30 13.11 -6.80
C GLY A 140 -0.38 13.72 -5.59
N THR A 141 -1.37 13.02 -5.05
CA THR A 141 -2.07 13.42 -3.82
C THR A 141 -1.46 12.67 -2.63
N PRO A 142 -0.78 13.37 -1.69
CA PRO A 142 -0.26 12.74 -0.47
C PRO A 142 -1.36 12.42 0.54
N TYR A 143 -1.27 11.23 1.13
CA TYR A 143 -2.09 10.77 2.24
C TYR A 143 -1.20 10.59 3.48
N ILE A 144 -1.68 11.09 4.61
CA ILE A 144 -1.03 10.97 5.91
C ILE A 144 -1.96 10.17 6.81
N PHE A 145 -1.47 9.04 7.34
CA PHE A 145 -2.23 8.25 8.30
C PHE A 145 -1.97 8.74 9.73
N GLU A 146 -2.99 8.68 10.60
CA GLU A 146 -2.93 9.26 11.96
C GLU A 146 -1.74 8.74 12.77
N GLY A 147 -0.90 9.66 13.25
CA GLY A 147 0.34 9.38 13.97
C GLY A 147 1.59 9.26 13.09
N GLU A 148 1.47 9.22 11.76
CA GLU A 148 2.61 9.34 10.85
C GLU A 148 3.31 10.69 11.02
N GLU A 149 2.54 11.76 11.19
CA GLU A 149 3.03 13.13 11.46
C GLU A 149 3.81 13.25 12.78
N LEU A 150 3.57 12.31 13.71
CA LEU A 150 4.27 12.22 14.99
C LEU A 150 5.47 11.26 14.95
N GLY A 151 5.69 10.58 13.82
CA GLY A 151 6.69 9.53 13.69
C GLY A 151 6.44 8.38 14.66
N LEU A 152 5.17 7.97 14.84
CA LEU A 152 4.83 6.78 15.63
C LEU A 152 5.52 5.54 15.06
N LYS A 153 5.93 4.65 15.95
CA LYS A 153 6.59 3.38 15.64
C LYS A 153 5.60 2.22 15.72
N ASN A 154 6.02 1.06 15.22
CA ASN A 154 5.32 -0.18 15.54
C ASN A 154 5.29 -0.40 17.06
N VAL A 155 4.27 -1.12 17.49
CA VAL A 155 4.17 -1.67 18.83
C VAL A 155 4.71 -3.10 18.83
N HIS A 156 5.26 -3.51 19.96
CA HIS A 156 5.67 -4.89 20.22
C HIS A 156 5.03 -5.30 21.54
N PHE A 157 3.88 -5.93 21.46
CA PHE A 157 3.24 -6.51 22.66
C PHE A 157 3.85 -7.86 22.98
N ASP A 158 3.98 -8.15 24.28
CA ASP A 158 4.58 -9.39 24.78
C ASP A 158 3.62 -10.59 24.67
N GLN A 159 2.31 -10.35 24.58
CA GLN A 159 1.28 -11.39 24.55
C GLN A 159 0.44 -11.29 23.28
N LEU A 160 0.22 -12.44 22.62
CA LEU A 160 -0.67 -12.52 21.46
C LEU A 160 -2.09 -12.00 21.77
N SER A 161 -2.55 -12.15 23.01
CA SER A 161 -3.86 -11.67 23.46
C SER A 161 -4.03 -10.15 23.38
N ASP A 162 -2.93 -9.40 23.37
CA ASP A 162 -2.96 -7.93 23.27
C ASP A 162 -3.14 -7.47 21.81
N TYR A 163 -2.92 -8.36 20.84
CA TYR A 163 -3.28 -8.13 19.45
C TYR A 163 -4.76 -8.45 19.24
N ASN A 164 -5.51 -7.48 18.74
CA ASN A 164 -6.95 -7.62 18.54
C ASN A 164 -7.32 -8.16 17.16
N ASP A 165 -6.46 -7.92 16.17
CA ASP A 165 -6.69 -8.26 14.78
C ASP A 165 -6.84 -9.78 14.55
N LEU A 166 -7.85 -10.13 13.75
CA LEU A 166 -8.15 -11.52 13.40
C LEU A 166 -7.10 -12.09 12.46
N GLU A 167 -6.56 -11.28 11.55
CA GLU A 167 -5.56 -11.75 10.61
C GLU A 167 -4.27 -12.16 11.33
N THR A 168 -3.83 -11.35 12.28
CA THR A 168 -2.71 -11.64 13.20
C THR A 168 -2.92 -12.95 13.96
N LYS A 169 -4.11 -13.16 14.54
CA LYS A 169 -4.42 -14.41 15.28
C LYS A 169 -4.43 -15.63 14.36
N ASN A 170 -4.94 -15.47 13.14
CA ASN A 170 -5.03 -16.54 12.16
C ASN A 170 -3.66 -16.93 11.61
N ILE A 171 -2.82 -15.95 11.26
CA ILE A 171 -1.47 -16.24 10.75
C ILE A 171 -0.60 -16.86 11.83
N PHE A 172 -0.68 -16.40 13.08
CA PHE A 172 0.06 -17.01 14.19
C PHE A 172 -0.29 -18.49 14.32
N LYS A 173 -1.58 -18.81 14.23
CA LYS A 173 -2.06 -20.20 14.24
C LYS A 173 -1.53 -20.98 13.03
N GLU A 174 -1.54 -20.39 11.84
CA GLU A 174 -1.03 -21.03 10.63
C GLU A 174 0.48 -21.32 10.75
N LEU A 175 1.28 -20.33 11.13
CA LEU A 175 2.72 -20.44 11.28
C LEU A 175 3.11 -21.50 12.33
N THR A 176 2.47 -21.49 13.49
CA THR A 176 2.78 -22.43 14.57
C THR A 176 2.26 -23.86 14.32
N GLN A 177 1.07 -24.00 13.71
CA GLN A 177 0.43 -25.31 13.57
C GLN A 177 0.73 -26.00 12.24
N GLN A 178 0.84 -25.24 11.14
CA GLN A 178 1.01 -25.77 9.79
C GLN A 178 2.45 -25.64 9.30
N HIS A 179 3.10 -24.51 9.56
CA HIS A 179 4.50 -24.28 9.18
C HIS A 179 5.50 -24.67 10.28
N HIS A 180 5.00 -25.06 11.46
CA HIS A 180 5.79 -25.52 12.61
C HIS A 180 6.85 -24.51 13.10
N GLU A 181 6.61 -23.22 12.91
CA GLU A 181 7.43 -22.15 13.47
C GLU A 181 7.25 -22.08 14.99
N SER A 182 8.29 -21.63 15.71
CA SER A 182 8.17 -21.42 17.16
C SER A 182 7.27 -20.22 17.46
N PRO A 183 6.58 -20.18 18.62
CA PRO A 183 5.77 -19.02 19.01
C PRO A 183 6.55 -17.70 19.05
N GLU A 184 7.87 -17.72 19.23
CA GLU A 184 8.72 -16.54 19.21
C GLU A 184 9.11 -16.12 17.78
N ALA A 185 9.10 -17.05 16.83
CA ALA A 185 9.38 -16.79 15.42
C ALA A 185 8.11 -16.39 14.63
N ALA A 186 6.94 -16.84 15.08
CA ALA A 186 5.62 -16.55 14.52
C ALA A 186 5.04 -15.23 15.05
#